data_AF-A0A5C3KMC1-F1
#
_entry.id   AF-A0A5C3KMC1-F1
#
_cell.length_a   1.000
_cell.length_b   1.000
_cell.length_c   1.000
_cell.angle_alpha   90.00
_cell.angle_beta   90.00
_cell.angle_gamma   90.00
#
_symmetry.space_group_name_H-M   'P 1'
#
loop_
_entity.id
_entity.type
_entity.pdbx_description
1 polymer ?
#
loop_
_entity_poly.entity_id
_entity_poly.type
_entity_poly.pdbx_seq_one_letter_code
_entity_poly.pdbx_strand_id
1 'polypeptide(L)'
;MPTTRDLDGVKSGLEVLGHDLVLTVFEHAELEDVITLRQCSRMLQSASKSRSVWLAIFQRYLGTVIPLPFFLSNPLAYCSSRDIELAIKGWTASSRQLFARPFALKRQPSAKFESGVIGSLPGGRFFISSGSDGSIWYHDSRYGTEPPKMVLPAVFPLPTVTPILCLNQFEVDVSLLSEAKDAIAQEFNILVGRNTMAEDHIIFRVCRLTPQIRESGELGGYTIKTLMSFNDNTYIVGSPSIHGKFIAYSVFSPPRTVIVDWTTTMTDGISHRRAYIAGLPPTFHVLLPHDRILIMGADFLSIYRIQDCPVSLNPHLETTTSTPVWHSRIQSNPIQTRHSLYFKNGSVRVVIPTCSVVLGIIIPNSWDDNMDSSSPNAHPPQVVDLLQHELKNQTNFSDGFSHSYGYHKAVLFAEESKDLLQYSWPDDPPSFREQDGCFPTPLVNYDILGYPFFNESTNQIVAYDHQAHEYLFIDL
;
A
#
# COMPACT_ATOMS: atom_id res chain seq x y z
N MET A 1 6.85 8.40 67.76
CA MET A 1 6.12 7.56 66.80
C MET A 1 4.78 8.22 66.53
N PRO A 2 4.58 8.87 65.37
CA PRO A 2 3.29 9.39 64.98
C PRO A 2 2.48 8.27 64.30
N THR A 3 1.28 8.05 64.80
CA THR A 3 0.25 7.19 64.22
C THR A 3 -0.20 7.79 62.89
N THR A 4 0.09 7.08 61.81
CA THR A 4 -0.55 7.25 60.50
C THR A 4 -2.06 7.08 60.68
N ARG A 5 -2.79 8.19 60.64
CA ARG A 5 -4.24 8.18 60.46
C ARG A 5 -4.53 7.72 59.03
N ASP A 6 -5.16 6.56 58.91
CA ASP A 6 -5.93 6.18 57.72
C ASP A 6 -6.94 7.29 57.43
N LEU A 7 -6.65 8.08 56.41
CA LEU A 7 -7.68 8.78 55.66
C LEU A 7 -8.33 7.71 54.78
N ASP A 8 -9.46 7.18 55.23
CA ASP A 8 -10.38 6.42 54.38
C ASP A 8 -10.62 7.25 53.11
N GLY A 9 -10.00 6.81 52.01
CA GLY A 9 -10.01 7.48 50.73
C GLY A 9 -11.42 7.56 50.19
N VAL A 10 -11.98 8.76 50.17
CA VAL A 10 -13.23 9.05 49.46
C VAL A 10 -12.98 8.77 47.97
N LYS A 11 -13.40 7.60 47.51
CA LYS A 11 -13.49 7.29 46.08
C LYS A 11 -14.37 8.35 45.44
N SER A 12 -13.80 9.12 44.53
CA SER A 12 -14.53 10.17 43.80
C SER A 12 -14.32 9.98 42.30
N GLY A 13 -15.33 10.33 41.50
CA GLY A 13 -15.28 10.23 40.04
C GLY A 13 -15.55 8.83 39.48
N LEU A 14 -14.88 8.49 38.38
CA LEU A 14 -15.08 7.24 37.61
C LEU A 14 -14.88 5.97 38.43
N GLU A 15 -14.15 6.02 39.55
CA GLU A 15 -13.88 4.87 40.44
C GLU A 15 -15.09 4.39 41.25
N VAL A 16 -16.15 5.21 41.30
CA VAL A 16 -17.43 4.86 41.93
C VAL A 16 -18.33 4.12 40.92
N LEU A 17 -18.06 4.25 39.62
CA LEU A 17 -18.83 3.58 38.59
C LEU A 17 -18.47 2.09 38.53
N GLY A 18 -19.46 1.26 38.18
CA GLY A 18 -19.21 -0.14 37.85
C GLY A 18 -18.27 -0.26 36.63
N HIS A 19 -17.50 -1.35 36.58
CA HIS A 19 -16.53 -1.59 35.51
C HIS A 19 -17.13 -1.42 34.11
N ASP A 20 -18.36 -1.88 33.90
CA ASP A 20 -19.03 -1.80 32.61
C ASP A 20 -19.33 -0.36 32.18
N LEU A 21 -19.71 0.52 33.12
CA LEU A 21 -19.91 1.95 32.82
C LEU A 21 -18.59 2.64 32.48
N VAL A 22 -17.50 2.27 33.16
CA VAL A 22 -16.16 2.77 32.84
C VAL A 22 -15.74 2.33 31.43
N LEU A 23 -16.03 1.09 31.04
CA LEU A 23 -15.80 0.62 29.67
C LEU A 23 -16.59 1.43 28.65
N THR A 24 -17.89 1.67 28.90
CA THR A 24 -18.71 2.49 28.01
C THR A 24 -18.17 3.92 27.86
N VAL A 25 -17.68 4.52 28.95
CA VAL A 25 -17.02 5.83 28.89
C VAL A 25 -15.77 5.77 28.00
N PHE A 26 -14.90 4.78 28.21
CA PHE A 26 -13.70 4.60 27.38
C PHE A 26 -14.00 4.31 25.92
N GLU A 27 -15.06 3.56 25.64
CA GLU A 27 -15.50 3.29 24.27
C GLU A 27 -15.88 4.57 23.53
N HIS A 28 -16.25 5.66 24.20
CA HIS A 28 -16.58 6.96 23.59
C HIS A 28 -15.48 8.02 23.72
N ALA A 29 -14.40 7.73 24.46
CA ALA A 29 -13.30 8.65 24.67
C ALA A 29 -12.34 8.67 23.47
N GLU A 30 -11.61 9.77 23.31
CA GLU A 30 -10.54 9.88 22.32
C GLU A 30 -9.28 9.13 22.76
N LEU A 31 -8.38 8.84 21.80
CA LEU A 31 -7.13 8.11 22.07
C LEU A 31 -6.35 8.72 23.25
N GLU A 32 -6.15 10.03 23.23
CA GLU A 32 -5.36 10.74 24.24
C GLU A 32 -6.02 10.70 25.63
N ASP A 33 -7.35 10.77 25.68
CA ASP A 33 -8.11 10.67 26.93
C ASP A 33 -7.95 9.27 27.53
N VAL A 34 -8.05 8.22 26.72
CA VAL A 34 -7.88 6.83 27.18
C VAL A 34 -6.46 6.61 27.71
N ILE A 35 -5.44 7.11 27.00
CA ILE A 35 -4.04 7.00 27.44
C ILE A 35 -3.79 7.77 28.73
N THR A 36 -4.39 8.96 28.90
CA THR A 36 -4.26 9.79 30.10
C THR A 36 -4.96 9.15 31.30
N LEU A 37 -6.24 8.76 31.15
CA LEU A 37 -7.04 8.16 32.21
C LEU A 37 -6.47 6.82 32.70
N ARG A 38 -5.83 6.04 31.81
CA ARG A 38 -5.13 4.79 32.15
C ARG A 38 -4.04 4.99 33.21
N GLN A 39 -3.46 6.19 33.32
CA GLN A 39 -2.39 6.49 34.28
C GLN A 39 -2.93 6.86 35.67
N CYS A 40 -4.23 7.14 35.81
CA CYS A 40 -4.81 7.65 37.05
C CYS A 40 -5.02 6.57 38.12
N SER A 41 -5.41 5.34 37.74
CA SER A 41 -5.58 4.24 38.69
C SER A 41 -5.54 2.85 38.07
N ARG A 42 -5.36 1.81 38.90
CA ARG A 42 -5.29 0.41 38.43
C ARG A 42 -6.59 -0.07 37.78
N MET A 43 -7.74 0.43 38.25
CA MET A 43 -9.04 0.08 37.69
C MET A 43 -9.17 0.63 36.26
N LEU A 44 -8.86 1.92 36.07
CA LEU A 44 -8.85 2.57 34.75
C LEU A 44 -7.78 1.96 33.84
N GLN A 45 -6.63 1.58 34.41
CA GLN A 45 -5.60 0.86 33.69
C GLN A 45 -6.08 -0.51 33.18
N SER A 46 -6.85 -1.23 33.99
CA SER A 46 -7.44 -2.51 33.61
C SER A 46 -8.51 -2.33 32.53
N ALA A 47 -9.46 -1.42 32.74
CA ALA A 47 -10.56 -1.17 31.83
C ALA A 47 -10.08 -0.68 30.45
N SER A 48 -9.08 0.20 30.41
CA SER A 48 -8.48 0.68 29.15
C SER A 48 -7.72 -0.39 28.38
N LYS A 49 -7.48 -1.59 28.93
CA LYS A 49 -6.90 -2.73 28.18
C LYS A 49 -7.96 -3.62 27.53
N SER A 50 -9.25 -3.31 27.74
CA SER A 50 -10.35 -4.04 27.09
C SER A 50 -10.27 -3.92 25.58
N ARG A 51 -10.51 -5.04 24.89
CA ARG A 51 -10.56 -5.08 23.42
C ARG A 51 -11.68 -4.21 22.86
N SER A 52 -12.82 -4.11 23.56
CA SER A 52 -13.97 -3.31 23.09
C SER A 52 -13.63 -1.83 22.97
N VAL A 53 -12.88 -1.29 23.94
CA VAL A 53 -12.39 0.10 23.93
C VAL A 53 -11.54 0.38 22.70
N TRP A 54 -10.50 -0.44 22.46
CA TRP A 54 -9.60 -0.25 21.33
C TRP A 54 -10.30 -0.46 19.98
N LEU A 55 -11.21 -1.43 19.90
CA LEU A 55 -12.01 -1.66 18.71
C LEU A 55 -12.92 -0.45 18.40
N ALA A 56 -13.54 0.16 19.41
CA ALA A 56 -14.39 1.33 19.23
C ALA A 56 -13.59 2.54 18.73
N ILE A 57 -12.41 2.81 19.30
CA ILE A 57 -11.50 3.87 18.81
C ILE A 57 -11.09 3.57 17.38
N PHE A 58 -10.67 2.32 17.11
CA PHE A 58 -10.24 1.89 15.80
C PHE A 58 -11.29 2.18 14.75
N GLN A 59 -12.52 1.70 14.96
CA GLN A 59 -13.65 1.87 14.03
C GLN A 59 -13.98 3.34 13.77
N ARG A 60 -13.87 4.23 14.77
CA ARG A 60 -14.03 5.68 14.56
C ARG A 60 -12.92 6.28 13.70
N TYR A 61 -11.70 5.77 13.85
CA TYR A 61 -10.50 6.32 13.21
C TYR A 61 -10.34 5.80 11.78
N LEU A 62 -10.99 4.69 11.40
CA LEU A 62 -10.93 4.15 10.05
C LEU A 62 -11.55 5.10 9.03
N GLY A 63 -10.80 5.36 7.96
CA GLY A 63 -11.17 6.29 6.89
C GLY A 63 -11.16 7.76 7.31
N THR A 64 -10.83 8.09 8.57
CA THR A 64 -10.79 9.47 9.08
C THR A 64 -9.39 9.86 9.52
N VAL A 65 -8.79 9.11 10.44
CA VAL A 65 -7.40 9.26 10.91
C VAL A 65 -6.50 8.22 10.24
N ILE A 66 -7.00 6.98 10.13
CA ILE A 66 -6.32 5.85 9.51
C ILE A 66 -6.86 5.70 8.08
N PRO A 67 -6.06 5.97 7.03
CA PRO A 67 -6.49 5.80 5.66
C PRO A 67 -6.77 4.32 5.35
N LEU A 68 -7.73 4.05 4.45
CA LEU A 68 -7.89 2.73 3.85
C LEU A 68 -7.04 2.67 2.56
N PRO A 69 -6.55 1.51 2.13
CA PRO A 69 -6.57 0.27 2.88
C PRO A 69 -5.51 0.32 3.98
N PHE A 70 -5.85 -0.24 5.13
CA PHE A 70 -4.86 -0.60 6.14
C PHE A 70 -4.88 -2.11 6.31
N PHE A 71 -3.81 -2.64 6.89
CA PHE A 71 -3.67 -4.07 7.09
C PHE A 71 -3.17 -4.35 8.50
N LEU A 72 -3.86 -5.29 9.16
CA LEU A 72 -3.44 -5.87 10.43
C LEU A 72 -2.77 -7.22 10.19
N SER A 73 -1.96 -7.65 11.14
CA SER A 73 -1.23 -8.92 11.08
C SER A 73 -2.16 -10.16 11.12
N ASN A 74 -3.37 -9.99 11.64
CA ASN A 74 -4.42 -11.00 11.76
C ASN A 74 -5.80 -10.37 11.49
N PRO A 75 -6.84 -11.18 11.21
CA PRO A 75 -8.20 -10.67 11.12
C PRO A 75 -8.63 -9.97 12.41
N LEU A 76 -9.51 -8.97 12.33
CA LEU A 76 -9.79 -8.03 13.41
C LEU A 76 -10.46 -8.77 14.56
N ALA A 77 -11.31 -9.75 14.23
CA ALA A 77 -11.93 -10.67 15.16
C ALA A 77 -10.93 -11.42 16.06
N TYR A 78 -9.71 -11.65 15.56
CA TYR A 78 -8.64 -12.37 16.26
C TYR A 78 -7.50 -11.48 16.76
N CYS A 79 -7.51 -10.19 16.41
CA CYS A 79 -6.59 -9.22 17.02
C CYS A 79 -6.90 -9.04 18.51
N SER A 80 -5.85 -9.13 19.32
CA SER A 80 -5.91 -8.77 20.73
C SER A 80 -6.09 -7.25 20.90
N SER A 81 -6.48 -6.81 22.10
CA SER A 81 -6.53 -5.37 22.41
C SER A 81 -5.17 -4.68 22.17
N ARG A 82 -4.08 -5.39 22.46
CA ARG A 82 -2.72 -4.92 22.22
C ARG A 82 -2.42 -4.74 20.74
N ASP A 83 -2.85 -5.67 19.88
CA ASP A 83 -2.60 -5.57 18.44
C ASP A 83 -3.32 -4.35 17.85
N ILE A 84 -4.56 -4.10 18.26
CA ILE A 84 -5.34 -2.94 17.82
C ILE A 84 -4.73 -1.63 18.37
N GLU A 85 -4.35 -1.61 19.65
CA GLU A 85 -3.67 -0.46 20.26
C GLU A 85 -2.37 -0.12 19.54
N LEU A 86 -1.55 -1.13 19.23
CA LEU A 86 -0.30 -0.95 18.49
C LEU A 86 -0.55 -0.43 17.09
N ALA A 87 -1.57 -0.92 16.39
CA ALA A 87 -1.91 -0.43 15.06
C ALA A 87 -2.35 1.04 15.07
N ILE A 88 -3.25 1.43 15.99
CA ILE A 88 -3.68 2.83 16.13
C ILE A 88 -2.47 3.72 16.45
N LYS A 89 -1.63 3.28 17.39
CA LYS A 89 -0.40 3.99 17.73
C LYS A 89 0.56 4.06 16.54
N GLY A 90 0.65 3.02 15.71
CA GLY A 90 1.48 3.01 14.51
C GLY A 90 1.16 4.20 13.60
N TRP A 91 -0.12 4.34 13.28
CA TRP A 91 -0.67 5.39 12.43
C TRP A 91 -0.66 6.79 13.05
N THR A 92 -0.81 6.88 14.38
CA THR A 92 -0.84 8.16 15.11
C THR A 92 0.52 8.58 15.65
N ALA A 93 1.51 7.68 15.61
CA ALA A 93 2.83 7.95 16.16
C ALA A 93 3.56 8.98 15.32
N SER A 94 3.88 10.05 16.03
CA SER A 94 4.91 11.01 15.72
C SER A 94 6.25 10.32 15.43
N SER A 95 6.93 10.71 14.35
CA SER A 95 8.24 10.12 14.03
C SER A 95 9.31 10.55 15.02
N ARG A 96 9.19 11.71 15.69
CA ARG A 96 10.05 12.03 16.85
C ARG A 96 9.94 11.01 17.98
N GLN A 97 8.76 10.41 18.20
CA GLN A 97 8.58 9.36 19.20
C GLN A 97 9.22 8.04 18.76
N LEU A 98 9.24 7.77 17.45
CA LEU A 98 9.96 6.63 16.86
C LEU A 98 11.47 6.81 17.07
N PHE A 99 12.03 7.92 16.59
CA PHE A 99 13.45 8.23 16.70
C PHE A 99 13.98 8.48 18.12
N ALA A 100 13.10 8.70 19.10
CA ALA A 100 13.50 8.81 20.50
C ALA A 100 14.01 7.47 21.06
N ARG A 101 13.71 6.35 20.40
CA ARG A 101 14.14 5.02 20.82
C ARG A 101 15.26 4.51 19.93
N PRO A 102 16.21 3.73 20.49
CA PRO A 102 17.12 2.96 19.67
C PRO A 102 16.31 2.01 18.78
N PHE A 103 16.58 2.05 17.49
CA PHE A 103 16.01 1.11 16.54
C PHE A 103 16.35 -0.32 16.92
N ALA A 104 15.39 -1.23 16.78
CA ALA A 104 15.64 -2.65 16.94
C ALA A 104 15.74 -3.32 15.56
N LEU A 105 16.96 -3.70 15.16
CA LEU A 105 17.18 -4.54 13.99
C LEU A 105 17.05 -6.01 14.40
N LYS A 106 16.05 -6.69 13.85
CA LYS A 106 15.91 -8.14 13.95
C LYS A 106 16.22 -8.76 12.60
N ARG A 107 17.13 -9.74 12.62
CA ARG A 107 17.44 -10.60 11.47
C ARG A 107 16.71 -11.92 11.60
N GLN A 108 16.23 -12.42 10.48
CA GLN A 108 15.55 -13.69 10.44
C GLN A 108 16.00 -14.48 9.20
N PRO A 109 16.66 -15.64 9.38
CA PRO A 109 17.05 -16.49 8.27
C PRO A 109 15.86 -16.84 7.39
N SER A 110 16.05 -16.79 6.07
CA SER A 110 15.07 -17.20 5.08
C SER A 110 15.53 -18.44 4.32
N ALA A 111 14.58 -19.27 3.89
CA ALA A 111 14.82 -20.19 2.78
C ALA A 111 15.35 -19.41 1.57
N LYS A 112 16.26 -20.04 0.81
CA LYS A 112 16.82 -19.46 -0.42
C LYS A 112 15.71 -19.29 -1.47
N PHE A 113 15.71 -18.14 -2.13
CA PHE A 113 14.86 -17.87 -3.27
C PHE A 113 15.61 -18.16 -4.55
N GLU A 114 14.97 -18.81 -5.51
CA GLU A 114 15.58 -19.08 -6.81
C GLU A 114 15.62 -17.83 -7.71
N SER A 115 14.67 -16.90 -7.58
CA SER A 115 14.61 -15.72 -8.47
C SER A 115 14.23 -14.41 -7.77
N GLY A 116 14.51 -14.32 -6.47
CA GLY A 116 14.36 -13.09 -5.68
C GLY A 116 12.94 -12.73 -5.26
N VAL A 117 12.82 -11.78 -4.33
CA VAL A 117 11.56 -11.23 -3.82
C VAL A 117 11.06 -10.15 -4.77
N ILE A 118 9.78 -10.23 -5.16
CA ILE A 118 9.12 -9.22 -6.00
C ILE A 118 8.46 -8.14 -5.14
N GLY A 119 8.07 -8.47 -3.91
CA GLY A 119 7.47 -7.52 -2.97
C GLY A 119 6.77 -8.21 -1.81
N SER A 120 6.06 -7.44 -0.99
CA SER A 120 5.23 -7.96 0.09
C SER A 120 3.75 -7.94 -0.28
N LEU A 121 3.00 -8.93 0.22
CA LEU A 121 1.56 -8.84 0.34
C LEU A 121 1.19 -7.72 1.33
N PRO A 122 -0.03 -7.20 1.23
CA PRO A 122 -0.51 -6.23 2.19
C PRO A 122 -0.33 -6.63 3.65
N GLY A 123 0.10 -5.68 4.48
CA GLY A 123 0.46 -5.90 5.89
C GLY A 123 1.90 -6.35 6.13
N GLY A 124 2.73 -6.49 5.09
CA GLY A 124 4.19 -6.62 5.20
C GLY A 124 4.71 -7.93 5.78
N ARG A 125 3.81 -8.85 6.17
CA ARG A 125 4.19 -10.13 6.78
C ARG A 125 4.57 -11.19 5.76
N PHE A 126 3.83 -11.29 4.66
CA PHE A 126 4.06 -12.29 3.65
C PHE A 126 4.77 -11.69 2.46
N PHE A 127 5.86 -12.30 2.02
CA PHE A 127 6.64 -11.87 0.87
C PHE A 127 6.36 -12.75 -0.32
N ILE A 128 6.28 -12.14 -1.49
CA ILE A 128 6.06 -12.80 -2.77
C ILE A 128 7.38 -12.88 -3.51
N SER A 129 7.63 -14.03 -4.09
CA SER A 129 8.78 -14.26 -4.97
C SER A 129 8.37 -14.87 -6.28
N SER A 130 9.21 -14.62 -7.29
CA SER A 130 9.12 -15.26 -8.58
C SER A 130 9.96 -16.52 -8.60
N GLY A 131 9.50 -17.55 -9.30
CA GLY A 131 10.39 -18.50 -9.98
C GLY A 131 10.77 -18.01 -11.37
N SER A 132 11.83 -18.58 -11.93
CA SER A 132 12.30 -18.31 -13.30
C SER A 132 11.37 -18.90 -14.37
N ASP A 133 10.55 -19.88 -13.98
CA ASP A 133 9.47 -20.51 -14.76
C ASP A 133 8.12 -19.75 -14.69
N GLY A 134 8.15 -18.56 -14.07
CA GLY A 134 6.96 -17.74 -13.83
C GLY A 134 6.05 -18.28 -12.73
N SER A 135 6.46 -19.28 -11.96
CA SER A 135 5.77 -19.64 -10.72
C SER A 135 5.82 -18.48 -9.72
N ILE A 136 4.79 -18.36 -8.88
CA ILE A 136 4.73 -17.37 -7.82
C ILE A 136 4.67 -18.10 -6.50
N TRP A 137 5.53 -17.70 -5.57
CA TRP A 137 5.61 -18.27 -4.23
C TRP A 137 5.37 -17.18 -3.20
N TYR A 138 4.97 -17.59 -2.01
CA TYR A 138 4.96 -16.70 -0.86
C TYR A 138 5.64 -17.33 0.34
N HIS A 139 6.14 -16.45 1.21
CA HIS A 139 6.85 -16.81 2.41
C HIS A 139 6.29 -16.03 3.60
N ASP A 140 6.14 -16.70 4.74
CA ASP A 140 5.81 -16.02 5.98
C ASP A 140 7.11 -15.54 6.64
N SER A 141 7.32 -14.22 6.68
CA SER A 141 8.54 -13.64 7.25
C SER A 141 8.72 -13.97 8.73
N ARG A 142 7.66 -14.39 9.46
CA ARG A 142 7.73 -14.83 10.86
C ARG A 142 8.27 -16.25 11.04
N TYR A 143 8.25 -17.08 10.01
CA TYR A 143 8.78 -18.45 10.02
C TYR A 143 9.77 -18.61 8.87
N GLY A 144 10.86 -17.86 8.92
CA GLY A 144 11.73 -17.69 7.74
C GLY A 144 12.42 -18.99 7.30
N THR A 145 12.55 -19.97 8.20
CA THR A 145 13.08 -21.30 7.88
C THR A 145 12.07 -22.23 7.21
N GLU A 146 10.78 -21.91 7.21
CA GLU A 146 9.79 -22.71 6.48
C GLU A 146 10.00 -22.53 4.96
N PRO A 147 9.83 -23.62 4.18
CA PRO A 147 9.97 -23.51 2.74
C PRO A 147 8.89 -22.59 2.14
N PRO A 148 9.20 -21.89 1.04
CA PRO A 148 8.22 -21.19 0.23
C PRO A 148 6.97 -22.03 -0.04
N LYS A 149 5.80 -21.42 0.02
CA LYS A 149 4.55 -22.05 -0.43
C LYS A 149 4.23 -21.57 -1.84
N MET A 150 4.05 -22.50 -2.77
CA MET A 150 3.68 -22.17 -4.13
C MET A 150 2.25 -21.62 -4.13
N VAL A 151 2.08 -20.45 -4.73
CA VAL A 151 0.78 -19.82 -4.93
C VAL A 151 0.31 -20.13 -6.34
N LEU A 152 1.10 -19.76 -7.34
CA LEU A 152 0.77 -19.98 -8.75
C LEU A 152 1.79 -20.94 -9.35
N PRO A 153 1.34 -22.04 -9.98
CA PRO A 153 2.25 -22.95 -10.65
C PRO A 153 2.92 -22.30 -11.85
N ALA A 154 4.04 -22.90 -12.23
CA ALA A 154 4.74 -22.64 -13.48
C ALA A 154 3.77 -22.75 -14.66
N VAL A 155 3.95 -21.87 -15.65
CA VAL A 155 3.11 -21.85 -16.86
C VAL A 155 3.95 -22.00 -18.10
N PHE A 156 5.19 -21.52 -18.02
CA PHE A 156 6.15 -21.68 -19.08
C PHE A 156 6.89 -22.99 -18.85
N PRO A 157 7.01 -23.86 -19.87
CA PRO A 157 7.91 -24.99 -19.78
C PRO A 157 9.32 -24.46 -19.47
N LEU A 158 10.00 -25.05 -18.50
CA LEU A 158 11.37 -24.68 -18.12
C LEU A 158 12.24 -24.61 -19.38
N PRO A 159 12.80 -23.44 -19.74
CA PRO A 159 13.71 -23.37 -20.88
C PRO A 159 15.01 -24.10 -20.51
N THR A 160 15.50 -24.93 -21.43
CA THR A 160 16.75 -25.67 -21.28
C THR A 160 18.01 -24.78 -21.34
N VAL A 161 17.91 -23.49 -21.70
CA VAL A 161 19.11 -22.71 -22.07
C VAL A 161 19.11 -21.22 -21.69
N THR A 162 18.03 -20.57 -21.24
CA THR A 162 18.11 -19.14 -20.88
C THR A 162 17.06 -18.74 -19.84
N PRO A 163 17.41 -18.05 -18.72
CA PRO A 163 16.44 -17.56 -17.76
C PRO A 163 15.56 -16.51 -18.45
N ILE A 164 14.29 -16.83 -18.60
CA ILE A 164 13.29 -15.84 -18.98
C ILE A 164 13.17 -14.90 -17.78
N LEU A 165 13.58 -13.64 -17.96
CA LEU A 165 13.31 -12.56 -17.01
C LEU A 165 11.80 -12.28 -17.02
N CYS A 166 11.05 -13.10 -16.30
CA CYS A 166 9.64 -12.83 -16.04
C CYS A 166 9.58 -11.61 -15.12
N LEU A 167 9.35 -10.43 -15.70
CA LEU A 167 9.02 -9.24 -14.93
C LEU A 167 7.61 -9.41 -14.37
N ASN A 168 7.50 -10.08 -13.22
CA ASN A 168 6.26 -10.15 -12.48
C ASN A 168 6.02 -8.78 -11.84
N GLN A 169 5.02 -8.09 -12.34
CA GLN A 169 4.46 -6.92 -11.68
C GLN A 169 3.26 -7.37 -10.84
N PHE A 170 3.18 -6.82 -9.63
CA PHE A 170 2.23 -7.21 -8.60
C PHE A 170 1.45 -5.96 -8.16
N GLU A 171 0.13 -6.02 -8.30
CA GLU A 171 -0.79 -4.98 -7.87
C GLU A 171 -1.96 -5.57 -7.10
N VAL A 172 -2.46 -4.84 -6.11
CA VAL A 172 -3.57 -5.26 -5.25
C VAL A 172 -4.79 -4.40 -5.56
N ASP A 173 -5.91 -5.06 -5.84
CA ASP A 173 -7.18 -4.37 -6.06
C ASP A 173 -7.72 -3.78 -4.75
N VAL A 174 -7.62 -2.46 -4.63
CA VAL A 174 -8.03 -1.72 -3.42
C VAL A 174 -9.55 -1.53 -3.35
N SER A 175 -10.30 -1.75 -4.44
CA SER A 175 -11.75 -1.49 -4.44
C SER A 175 -12.49 -2.36 -3.43
N LEU A 176 -12.11 -3.65 -3.35
CA LEU A 176 -12.62 -4.61 -2.37
C LEU A 176 -12.28 -4.22 -0.92
N LEU A 177 -11.23 -3.43 -0.72
CA LEU A 177 -10.74 -3.00 0.58
C LEU A 177 -11.48 -1.76 1.10
N SER A 178 -11.95 -0.90 0.19
CA SER A 178 -12.60 0.37 0.52
C SER A 178 -14.04 0.23 1.00
N GLU A 179 -14.75 -0.84 0.59
CA GLU A 179 -16.16 -1.09 0.91
C GLU A 179 -16.36 -1.96 2.16
N ALA A 180 -15.29 -2.61 2.65
CA ALA A 180 -15.36 -3.55 3.75
C ALA A 180 -15.47 -2.80 5.10
N LYS A 181 -16.71 -2.65 5.60
CA LYS A 181 -16.97 -2.25 7.00
C LYS A 181 -16.35 -3.23 8.01
N ASP A 182 -16.21 -4.49 7.61
CA ASP A 182 -15.38 -5.48 8.28
C ASP A 182 -13.94 -5.28 7.82
N ALA A 183 -13.28 -4.31 8.44
CA ALA A 183 -12.12 -3.59 7.94
C ALA A 183 -10.81 -4.37 7.81
N ILE A 184 -10.86 -5.64 7.44
CA ILE A 184 -9.72 -6.39 6.95
C ILE A 184 -10.26 -7.16 5.78
N ALA A 185 -9.96 -6.68 4.58
CA ALA A 185 -10.24 -7.50 3.43
C ALA A 185 -9.48 -8.80 3.59
N GLN A 186 -10.26 -9.84 3.81
CA GLN A 186 -9.75 -11.17 3.88
C GLN A 186 -9.27 -11.55 2.49
N GLU A 187 -10.01 -11.12 1.47
CA GLU A 187 -9.71 -11.42 0.08
C GLU A 187 -9.37 -10.16 -0.70
N PHE A 188 -8.39 -10.28 -1.59
CA PHE A 188 -8.07 -9.24 -2.55
C PHE A 188 -7.67 -9.87 -3.87
N ASN A 189 -7.95 -9.14 -4.95
CA ASN A 189 -7.48 -9.55 -6.26
C ASN A 189 -6.03 -9.06 -6.43
N ILE A 190 -5.24 -9.86 -7.12
CA ILE A 190 -3.91 -9.49 -7.57
C ILE A 190 -3.85 -9.61 -9.08
N LEU A 191 -3.08 -8.73 -9.69
CA LEU A 191 -2.70 -8.83 -11.09
C LEU A 191 -1.27 -9.32 -11.19
N VAL A 192 -1.06 -10.36 -12.00
CA VAL A 192 0.26 -10.88 -12.34
C VAL A 192 0.43 -10.76 -13.85
N GLY A 193 1.27 -9.83 -14.28
CA GLY A 193 1.71 -9.71 -15.67
C GLY A 193 2.99 -10.51 -15.88
N ARG A 194 3.04 -11.31 -16.95
CA ARG A 194 4.21 -12.12 -17.31
C ARG A 194 4.59 -11.85 -18.75
N ASN A 195 5.81 -11.36 -18.93
CA ASN A 195 6.41 -11.15 -20.23
C ASN A 195 7.54 -12.17 -20.40
N THR A 196 7.55 -12.89 -21.51
CA THR A 196 8.71 -13.69 -21.92
C THR A 196 9.29 -13.07 -23.18
N MET A 197 10.61 -12.81 -23.18
CA MET A 197 11.28 -12.23 -24.36
C MET A 197 11.19 -13.13 -25.61
N ALA A 198 10.83 -14.40 -25.42
CA ALA A 198 10.70 -15.40 -26.48
C ALA A 198 9.29 -15.44 -27.08
N GLU A 199 8.28 -14.98 -26.36
CA GLU A 199 6.90 -14.99 -26.83
C GLU A 199 6.46 -13.56 -27.15
N ASP A 200 5.94 -13.33 -28.36
CA ASP A 200 5.45 -12.01 -28.79
C ASP A 200 4.12 -11.61 -28.10
N HIS A 201 3.89 -12.07 -26.88
CA HIS A 201 2.71 -11.77 -26.10
C HIS A 201 2.98 -11.78 -24.59
N ILE A 202 2.11 -11.12 -23.85
CA ILE A 202 2.15 -11.01 -22.40
C ILE A 202 0.95 -11.75 -21.84
N ILE A 203 1.19 -12.55 -20.80
CA ILE A 203 0.14 -13.28 -20.10
C ILE A 203 -0.23 -12.49 -18.85
N PHE A 204 -1.46 -12.00 -18.81
CA PHE A 204 -2.04 -11.41 -17.61
C PHE A 204 -2.89 -12.42 -16.88
N ARG A 205 -2.74 -12.47 -15.55
CA ARG A 205 -3.58 -13.26 -14.66
C ARG A 205 -4.14 -12.40 -13.55
N VAL A 206 -5.46 -12.44 -13.44
CA VAL A 206 -6.16 -11.93 -12.26
C VAL A 206 -6.42 -13.10 -11.34
N CYS A 207 -5.92 -13.00 -10.12
CA CYS A 207 -6.07 -14.04 -9.13
C CYS A 207 -6.65 -13.47 -7.84
N ARG A 208 -7.52 -14.21 -7.17
CA ARG A 208 -8.01 -13.87 -5.83
C ARG A 208 -7.19 -14.59 -4.79
N LEU A 209 -6.61 -13.85 -3.85
CA LEU A 209 -6.06 -14.42 -2.64
C LEU A 209 -7.16 -14.45 -1.58
N THR A 210 -7.31 -15.58 -0.91
CA THR A 210 -8.22 -15.78 0.22
C THR A 210 -7.38 -16.19 1.43
N PRO A 211 -7.58 -15.61 2.62
CA PRO A 211 -6.72 -15.87 3.75
C PRO A 211 -7.08 -17.23 4.34
N GLN A 212 -6.06 -17.97 4.76
CA GLN A 212 -6.23 -19.21 5.50
C GLN A 212 -6.12 -18.90 6.98
N ILE A 213 -7.24 -18.86 7.70
CA ILE A 213 -7.24 -18.66 9.14
C ILE A 213 -7.12 -20.02 9.83
N ARG A 214 -6.13 -20.16 10.71
CA ARG A 214 -5.92 -21.37 11.52
C ARG A 214 -6.99 -21.47 12.61
N GLU A 215 -7.14 -22.64 13.23
CA GLU A 215 -8.04 -22.84 14.38
C GLU A 215 -7.74 -21.86 15.54
N SER A 216 -6.48 -21.43 15.67
CA SER A 216 -6.06 -20.41 16.64
C SER A 216 -6.54 -18.99 16.33
N GLY A 217 -7.17 -18.75 15.17
CA GLY A 217 -7.54 -17.42 14.69
C GLY A 217 -6.41 -16.67 13.98
N GLU A 218 -5.22 -17.24 13.95
CA GLU A 218 -4.06 -16.65 13.31
C GLU A 218 -4.14 -16.80 11.79
N LEU A 219 -3.75 -15.75 11.06
CA LEU A 219 -3.57 -15.83 9.60
C LEU A 219 -2.41 -16.80 9.30
N GLY A 220 -2.68 -17.94 8.70
CA GLY A 220 -1.70 -18.99 8.38
C GLY A 220 -1.09 -18.91 6.98
N GLY A 221 -1.63 -18.05 6.12
CA GLY A 221 -1.22 -17.90 4.72
C GLY A 221 -2.40 -17.53 3.84
N TYR A 222 -2.27 -17.78 2.54
CA TYR A 222 -3.33 -17.53 1.55
C TYR A 222 -3.51 -18.75 0.64
N THR A 223 -4.75 -19.02 0.26
CA THR A 223 -5.07 -19.76 -0.96
C THR A 223 -5.17 -18.78 -2.12
N ILE A 224 -4.97 -19.28 -3.33
CA ILE A 224 -5.21 -18.50 -4.54
C ILE A 224 -6.23 -19.19 -5.43
N LYS A 225 -7.03 -18.37 -6.10
CA LYS A 225 -7.91 -18.81 -7.17
C LYS A 225 -7.69 -17.92 -8.37
N THR A 226 -7.27 -18.49 -9.50
CA THR A 226 -7.26 -17.74 -10.75
C THR A 226 -8.70 -17.39 -11.13
N LEU A 227 -8.97 -16.11 -11.27
CA LEU A 227 -10.26 -15.60 -11.74
C LEU A 227 -10.27 -15.48 -13.25
N MET A 228 -9.17 -14.99 -13.83
CA MET A 228 -9.05 -14.76 -15.26
C MET A 228 -7.59 -14.90 -15.71
N SER A 229 -7.40 -15.37 -16.94
CA SER A 229 -6.11 -15.39 -17.64
C SER A 229 -6.36 -15.01 -19.09
N PHE A 230 -5.59 -14.06 -19.62
CA PHE A 230 -5.62 -13.71 -21.04
C PHE A 230 -4.22 -13.35 -21.53
N ASN A 231 -4.07 -13.44 -22.85
CA ASN A 231 -2.85 -13.04 -23.54
C ASN A 231 -3.10 -11.71 -24.26
N ASP A 232 -2.09 -10.86 -24.30
CA ASP A 232 -2.09 -9.67 -25.14
C ASP A 232 -0.84 -9.63 -26.02
N ASN A 233 -1.01 -9.41 -27.32
CA ASN A 233 0.06 -9.41 -28.33
C ASN A 233 0.82 -8.08 -28.33
N THR A 234 1.08 -7.53 -27.15
CA THR A 234 1.77 -6.25 -26.96
C THR A 234 3.18 -6.50 -26.47
N TYR A 235 4.15 -5.81 -27.06
CA TYR A 235 5.56 -5.92 -26.69
C TYR A 235 5.87 -4.96 -25.54
N ILE A 236 6.46 -5.48 -24.46
CA ILE A 236 6.95 -4.76 -23.26
C ILE A 236 5.83 -3.99 -22.52
N VAL A 237 5.50 -4.47 -21.33
CA VAL A 237 4.54 -3.80 -20.45
C VAL A 237 5.23 -3.15 -19.26
N GLY A 238 4.90 -1.87 -19.07
CA GLY A 238 5.24 -1.11 -17.87
C GLY A 238 4.01 -0.92 -16.98
N SER A 239 4.26 -0.88 -15.66
CA SER A 239 3.37 -0.28 -14.65
C SER A 239 1.91 -0.74 -14.72
N PRO A 240 1.59 -2.04 -14.62
CA PRO A 240 0.21 -2.50 -14.63
C PRO A 240 -0.50 -1.97 -13.38
N SER A 241 -1.81 -1.89 -13.46
CA SER A 241 -2.71 -1.47 -12.39
C SER A 241 -3.99 -2.28 -12.47
N ILE A 242 -4.57 -2.65 -11.33
CA ILE A 242 -5.87 -3.32 -11.24
C ILE A 242 -6.75 -2.57 -10.25
N HIS A 243 -8.00 -2.32 -10.65
CA HIS A 243 -9.01 -1.77 -9.75
C HIS A 243 -10.41 -2.18 -10.23
N GLY A 244 -11.17 -2.87 -9.38
CA GLY A 244 -12.48 -3.40 -9.74
C GLY A 244 -12.40 -4.30 -10.98
N LYS A 245 -13.20 -3.99 -12.01
CA LYS A 245 -13.27 -4.78 -13.25
C LYS A 245 -12.20 -4.43 -14.29
N PHE A 246 -11.38 -3.41 -14.05
CA PHE A 246 -10.40 -2.93 -15.02
C PHE A 246 -8.97 -3.35 -14.67
N ILE A 247 -8.21 -3.60 -15.72
CA ILE A 247 -6.75 -3.65 -15.71
C ILE A 247 -6.27 -2.53 -16.63
N ALA A 248 -5.23 -1.81 -16.23
CA ALA A 248 -4.52 -0.86 -17.08
C ALA A 248 -3.04 -1.23 -17.16
N TYR A 249 -2.43 -1.05 -18.31
CA TYR A 249 -0.99 -1.29 -18.49
C TYR A 249 -0.43 -0.43 -19.62
N SER A 250 0.88 -0.15 -19.58
CA SER A 250 1.55 0.67 -20.60
C SER A 250 2.15 -0.20 -21.68
N VAL A 251 2.04 0.24 -22.94
CA VAL A 251 2.76 -0.32 -24.08
C VAL A 251 3.74 0.74 -24.56
N PHE A 252 4.98 0.36 -24.86
CA PHE A 252 6.03 1.33 -25.24
C PHE A 252 6.08 1.66 -26.73
N SER A 253 5.59 0.78 -27.60
CA SER A 253 5.67 0.95 -29.06
C SER A 253 4.39 0.49 -29.78
N PRO A 254 3.58 1.40 -30.34
CA PRO A 254 3.58 2.84 -30.03
C PRO A 254 3.21 3.10 -28.56
N PRO A 255 3.70 4.20 -27.95
CA PRO A 255 3.43 4.50 -26.56
C PRO A 255 1.95 4.78 -26.31
N ARG A 256 1.36 4.07 -25.35
CA ARG A 256 -0.05 4.21 -24.96
C ARG A 256 -0.36 3.47 -23.66
N THR A 257 -1.44 3.87 -23.00
CA THR A 257 -2.07 3.07 -21.95
C THR A 257 -3.18 2.24 -22.56
N VAL A 258 -3.19 0.94 -22.26
CA VAL A 258 -4.27 0.02 -22.62
C VAL A 258 -5.07 -0.32 -21.38
N ILE A 259 -6.39 -0.29 -21.49
CA ILE A 259 -7.32 -0.58 -20.41
C ILE A 259 -8.25 -1.71 -20.86
N VAL A 260 -8.35 -2.75 -20.06
CA VAL A 260 -9.11 -3.97 -20.35
C VAL A 260 -10.11 -4.21 -19.22
N ASP A 261 -11.37 -4.47 -19.59
CA ASP A 261 -12.35 -5.02 -18.65
C ASP A 261 -12.15 -6.54 -18.55
N TRP A 262 -11.38 -6.96 -17.53
CA TRP A 262 -10.98 -8.35 -17.38
C TRP A 262 -12.15 -9.29 -17.07
N THR A 263 -13.29 -8.76 -16.63
CA THR A 263 -14.49 -9.54 -16.32
C THR A 263 -15.27 -9.94 -17.57
N THR A 264 -15.05 -9.23 -18.69
CA THR A 264 -15.71 -9.47 -19.98
C THR A 264 -14.79 -10.10 -21.03
N THR A 265 -13.49 -10.16 -20.76
CA THR A 265 -12.51 -10.78 -21.66
C THR A 265 -12.80 -12.28 -21.80
N MET A 266 -12.99 -12.74 -23.03
CA MET A 266 -13.17 -14.16 -23.33
C MET A 266 -11.82 -14.92 -23.22
N THR A 267 -11.88 -16.19 -22.83
CA THR A 267 -10.70 -17.07 -22.68
C THR A 267 -10.04 -17.45 -24.01
N ASP A 268 -10.63 -17.10 -25.15
CA ASP A 268 -10.12 -17.42 -26.50
C ASP A 268 -9.05 -16.43 -27.01
N GLY A 269 -8.68 -15.43 -26.22
CA GLY A 269 -7.32 -14.84 -26.22
C GLY A 269 -6.97 -13.86 -27.34
N ILE A 270 -7.86 -13.57 -28.31
CA ILE A 270 -7.45 -12.77 -29.49
C ILE A 270 -8.27 -11.48 -29.68
N SER A 271 -9.52 -11.42 -29.22
CA SER A 271 -10.37 -10.23 -29.43
C SER A 271 -11.13 -9.84 -28.18
N HIS A 272 -10.52 -9.01 -27.35
CA HIS A 272 -11.20 -8.36 -26.24
C HIS A 272 -11.24 -6.85 -26.42
N ARG A 273 -12.29 -6.25 -25.86
CA ARG A 273 -12.55 -4.82 -25.92
C ARG A 273 -11.50 -4.09 -25.10
N ARG A 274 -10.70 -3.25 -25.77
CA ARG A 274 -9.65 -2.44 -25.15
C ARG A 274 -10.01 -0.97 -25.28
N ALA A 275 -9.90 -0.23 -24.19
CA ALA A 275 -9.89 1.23 -24.21
C ALA A 275 -8.43 1.71 -24.26
N TYR A 276 -8.18 2.80 -24.97
CA TYR A 276 -6.83 3.31 -25.21
C TYR A 276 -6.71 4.77 -24.81
N ILE A 277 -5.54 5.12 -24.28
CA ILE A 277 -5.13 6.51 -24.13
C ILE A 277 -3.81 6.68 -24.87
N ALA A 278 -3.86 7.39 -26.00
CA ALA A 278 -2.70 7.71 -26.83
C ALA A 278 -1.82 8.76 -26.13
N GLY A 279 -0.51 8.69 -26.31
CA GLY A 279 0.40 9.74 -25.85
C GLY A 279 1.82 9.27 -25.61
N LEU A 280 2.59 10.07 -24.88
CA LEU A 280 3.91 9.68 -24.39
C LEU A 280 3.79 8.45 -23.46
N PRO A 281 4.78 7.56 -23.42
CA PRO A 281 4.75 6.41 -22.54
C PRO A 281 4.64 6.94 -21.11
N PRO A 282 3.51 6.69 -20.41
CA PRO A 282 3.35 7.27 -19.10
C PRO A 282 4.40 6.66 -18.19
N THR A 283 5.00 7.49 -17.34
CA THR A 283 5.87 6.99 -16.28
C THR A 283 5.07 6.03 -15.39
N PHE A 284 3.77 6.30 -15.24
CA PHE A 284 2.87 5.53 -14.42
C PHE A 284 1.39 5.84 -14.72
N HIS A 285 0.52 4.88 -14.41
CA HIS A 285 -0.91 5.10 -14.30
C HIS A 285 -1.50 4.29 -13.15
N VAL A 286 -2.60 4.77 -12.58
CA VAL A 286 -3.37 4.08 -11.56
C VAL A 286 -4.85 4.17 -11.89
N LEU A 287 -5.50 3.01 -11.90
CA LEU A 287 -6.95 2.95 -12.01
C LEU A 287 -7.59 3.47 -10.73
N LEU A 288 -8.60 4.32 -10.89
CA LEU A 288 -9.32 4.99 -9.81
C LEU A 288 -10.75 4.45 -9.71
N PRO A 289 -11.43 4.67 -8.57
CA PRO A 289 -12.88 4.50 -8.46
C PRO A 289 -13.65 5.31 -9.51
N HIS A 290 -14.89 4.89 -9.77
CA HIS A 290 -15.81 5.52 -10.74
C HIS A 290 -15.31 5.48 -12.19
N ASP A 291 -14.71 4.35 -12.60
CA ASP A 291 -14.27 4.10 -13.97
C ASP A 291 -13.34 5.20 -14.51
N ARG A 292 -12.39 5.63 -13.67
CA ARG A 292 -11.40 6.66 -13.97
C ARG A 292 -9.98 6.08 -13.95
N ILE A 293 -9.05 6.79 -14.56
CA ILE A 293 -7.62 6.47 -14.52
C ILE A 293 -6.82 7.75 -14.37
N LEU A 294 -5.89 7.75 -13.42
CA LEU A 294 -4.85 8.76 -13.29
C LEU A 294 -3.65 8.34 -14.13
N ILE A 295 -3.18 9.24 -15.00
CA ILE A 295 -1.98 9.07 -15.81
C ILE A 295 -0.98 10.15 -15.43
N MET A 296 0.28 9.73 -15.28
CA MET A 296 1.40 10.62 -15.04
C MET A 296 2.39 10.55 -16.19
N GLY A 297 2.65 11.70 -16.81
CA GLY A 297 3.75 11.91 -17.73
C GLY A 297 4.98 12.46 -17.01
N ALA A 298 5.97 12.91 -17.78
CA ALA A 298 7.19 13.51 -17.24
C ALA A 298 6.92 14.81 -16.47
N ASP A 299 5.98 15.64 -16.97
CA ASP A 299 5.69 16.99 -16.47
C ASP A 299 4.19 17.24 -16.24
N PHE A 300 3.37 16.18 -16.26
CA PHE A 300 1.94 16.31 -16.08
C PHE A 300 1.27 15.15 -15.33
N LEU A 301 0.11 15.47 -14.77
CA LEU A 301 -0.88 14.56 -14.23
C LEU A 301 -2.20 14.79 -14.95
N SER A 302 -2.85 13.72 -15.37
CA SER A 302 -4.13 13.79 -16.07
C SER A 302 -5.06 12.70 -15.56
N ILE A 303 -6.33 13.02 -15.35
CA ILE A 303 -7.37 12.03 -15.06
C ILE A 303 -8.27 11.89 -16.28
N TYR A 304 -8.54 10.65 -16.68
CA TYR A 304 -9.43 10.31 -17.79
C TYR A 304 -10.60 9.48 -17.30
N ARG A 305 -11.77 9.64 -17.94
CA ARG A 305 -12.88 8.69 -17.82
C ARG A 305 -12.67 7.56 -18.81
N ILE A 306 -12.68 6.32 -18.33
CA ILE A 306 -12.43 5.13 -19.16
C ILE A 306 -13.51 5.00 -20.26
N GLN A 307 -14.74 5.37 -19.96
CA GLN A 307 -15.87 5.34 -20.91
C GLN A 307 -15.72 6.33 -22.08
N ASP A 308 -14.94 7.39 -21.92
CA ASP A 308 -14.72 8.41 -22.96
C ASP A 308 -13.51 8.06 -23.85
N CYS A 309 -12.73 7.04 -23.47
CA CYS A 309 -11.55 6.61 -24.21
C CYS A 309 -11.94 5.83 -25.48
N PRO A 310 -11.20 5.99 -26.60
CA PRO A 310 -11.39 5.20 -27.80
C PRO A 310 -11.30 3.71 -27.50
N VAL A 311 -12.25 2.96 -28.04
CA VAL A 311 -12.34 1.52 -27.87
C VAL A 311 -12.04 0.82 -29.19
N SER A 312 -11.21 -0.23 -29.15
CA SER A 312 -10.93 -1.08 -30.30
C SER A 312 -10.80 -2.55 -29.90
N LEU A 313 -11.10 -3.44 -30.84
CA LEU A 313 -10.76 -4.87 -30.78
C LEU A 313 -9.37 -5.13 -31.39
N ASN A 314 -8.89 -4.22 -32.25
CA ASN A 314 -7.59 -4.32 -32.91
C ASN A 314 -6.50 -3.67 -32.04
N PRO A 315 -5.49 -4.43 -31.57
CA PRO A 315 -4.39 -3.90 -30.78
C PRO A 315 -3.50 -2.92 -31.54
N HIS A 316 -3.55 -2.89 -32.86
CA HIS A 316 -2.71 -2.01 -33.70
C HIS A 316 -3.42 -0.76 -34.20
N LEU A 317 -4.65 -0.48 -33.74
CA LEU A 317 -5.38 0.70 -34.20
C LEU A 317 -4.64 1.98 -33.78
N GLU A 318 -4.45 2.91 -34.73
CA GLU A 318 -4.08 4.29 -34.42
C GLU A 318 -5.26 4.93 -33.67
N THR A 319 -5.02 5.24 -32.41
CA THR A 319 -6.06 5.73 -31.50
C THR A 319 -6.12 7.25 -31.55
N THR A 320 -7.33 7.79 -31.64
CA THR A 320 -7.57 9.21 -31.43
C THR A 320 -7.16 9.63 -30.01
N THR A 321 -6.82 10.90 -29.84
CA THR A 321 -6.44 11.43 -28.52
C THR A 321 -7.68 11.58 -27.64
N SER A 322 -7.70 10.91 -26.49
CA SER A 322 -8.67 11.16 -25.42
C SER A 322 -8.40 12.53 -24.79
N THR A 323 -9.45 13.25 -24.39
CA THR A 323 -9.30 14.49 -23.62
C THR A 323 -9.41 14.16 -22.13
N PRO A 324 -8.48 14.62 -21.27
CA PRO A 324 -8.60 14.40 -19.84
C PRO A 324 -9.74 15.23 -19.23
N VAL A 325 -10.40 14.68 -18.21
CA VAL A 325 -11.40 15.42 -17.41
C VAL A 325 -10.76 16.35 -16.39
N TRP A 326 -9.51 16.08 -16.03
CA TRP A 326 -8.69 16.96 -15.18
C TRP A 326 -7.23 16.85 -15.58
N HIS A 327 -6.51 17.97 -15.50
CA HIS A 327 -5.10 18.05 -15.86
C HIS A 327 -4.37 19.04 -14.95
N SER A 328 -3.17 18.67 -14.52
CA SER A 328 -2.25 19.53 -13.79
C SER A 328 -0.83 19.33 -14.30
N ARG A 329 -0.04 20.41 -14.34
CA ARG A 329 1.39 20.32 -14.57
C ARG A 329 2.13 20.03 -13.26
N ILE A 330 3.24 19.33 -13.35
CA ILE A 330 4.18 19.10 -12.24
C ILE A 330 5.56 19.61 -12.64
N GLN A 331 6.33 20.09 -11.66
CA GLN A 331 7.63 20.73 -11.92
C GLN A 331 8.82 19.77 -11.77
N SER A 332 8.57 18.52 -11.39
CA SER A 332 9.61 17.56 -11.04
C SER A 332 9.34 16.22 -11.69
N ASN A 333 10.40 15.57 -12.14
CA ASN A 333 10.31 14.27 -12.78
C ASN A 333 9.86 13.22 -11.74
N PRO A 334 8.79 12.47 -12.03
CA PRO A 334 8.35 11.42 -11.13
C PRO A 334 9.33 10.26 -11.07
N ILE A 335 9.40 9.64 -9.90
CA ILE A 335 10.14 8.41 -9.67
C ILE A 335 9.20 7.25 -9.89
N GLN A 336 9.62 6.28 -10.69
CA GLN A 336 8.83 5.08 -10.92
C GLN A 336 8.77 4.25 -9.63
N THR A 337 7.61 4.21 -9.00
CA THR A 337 7.37 3.40 -7.79
C THR A 337 6.09 2.61 -7.93
N ARG A 338 5.86 1.66 -7.02
CA ARG A 338 4.50 1.16 -6.78
C ARG A 338 3.75 2.23 -6.01
N HIS A 339 2.59 2.61 -6.53
CA HIS A 339 1.74 3.60 -5.89
C HIS A 339 0.53 2.90 -5.30
N SER A 340 0.25 3.20 -4.04
CA SER A 340 -0.96 2.74 -3.37
C SER A 340 -2.04 3.80 -3.47
N LEU A 341 -3.28 3.36 -3.63
CA LEU A 341 -4.45 4.20 -3.43
C LEU A 341 -4.81 4.22 -1.95
N TYR A 342 -5.07 5.43 -1.46
CA TYR A 342 -5.54 5.63 -0.10
C TYR A 342 -6.92 6.30 -0.11
N PHE A 343 -7.75 6.00 0.87
CA PHE A 343 -9.09 6.54 1.05
C PHE A 343 -9.19 7.14 2.44
N LYS A 344 -9.42 8.45 2.50
CA LYS A 344 -9.55 9.20 3.76
C LYS A 344 -10.51 10.36 3.56
N ASN A 345 -11.40 10.60 4.54
CA ASN A 345 -12.32 11.74 4.57
C ASN A 345 -13.12 11.91 3.26
N GLY A 346 -13.60 10.80 2.68
CA GLY A 346 -14.36 10.83 1.43
C GLY A 346 -13.55 11.28 0.21
N SER A 347 -12.24 11.07 0.23
CA SER A 347 -11.34 11.35 -0.90
C SER A 347 -10.45 10.15 -1.20
N VAL A 348 -10.11 9.97 -2.48
CA VAL A 348 -9.01 9.11 -2.93
C VAL A 348 -7.72 9.92 -2.90
N ARG A 349 -6.65 9.29 -2.45
CA ARG A 349 -5.34 9.91 -2.25
C ARG A 349 -4.25 9.07 -2.86
N VAL A 350 -3.31 9.74 -3.51
CA VAL A 350 -2.16 9.10 -4.18
C VAL A 350 -0.90 9.83 -3.77
N VAL A 351 0.10 9.08 -3.31
CA VAL A 351 1.45 9.61 -3.05
C VAL A 351 2.30 9.41 -4.30
N ILE A 352 2.93 10.49 -4.75
CA ILE A 352 3.74 10.52 -5.96
C ILE A 352 5.13 11.06 -5.60
N PRO A 353 6.13 10.19 -5.47
CA PRO A 353 7.50 10.64 -5.33
C PRO A 353 8.03 11.24 -6.62
N THR A 354 8.78 12.32 -6.49
CA THR A 354 9.55 12.95 -7.57
C THR A 354 10.99 13.17 -7.10
N CYS A 355 11.86 13.63 -7.99
CA CYS A 355 13.26 13.88 -7.65
C CYS A 355 13.47 14.93 -6.54
N SER A 356 12.57 15.91 -6.42
CA SER A 356 12.72 17.05 -5.51
C SER A 356 11.59 17.21 -4.48
N VAL A 357 10.47 16.51 -4.66
CA VAL A 357 9.29 16.68 -3.82
C VAL A 357 8.47 15.39 -3.78
N VAL A 358 7.90 15.08 -2.62
CA VAL A 358 6.83 14.09 -2.49
C VAL A 358 5.51 14.83 -2.69
N LEU A 359 4.81 14.52 -3.78
CA LEU A 359 3.51 15.09 -4.09
C LEU A 359 2.40 14.20 -3.55
N GLY A 360 1.29 14.83 -3.16
CA GLY A 360 0.03 14.20 -2.85
C GLY A 360 -1.02 14.62 -3.86
N ILE A 361 -1.82 13.69 -4.36
CA ILE A 361 -3.05 14.01 -5.10
C ILE A 361 -4.23 13.73 -4.19
N ILE A 362 -5.16 14.68 -4.08
CA ILE A 362 -6.43 14.53 -3.38
C ILE A 362 -7.55 14.59 -4.42
N ILE A 363 -8.32 13.52 -4.54
CA ILE A 363 -9.43 13.38 -5.48
C ILE A 363 -10.71 13.18 -4.66
N PRO A 364 -11.59 14.19 -4.52
CA PRO A 364 -12.81 14.03 -3.76
C PRO A 364 -13.74 12.97 -4.36
N ASN A 365 -14.37 12.12 -3.55
CA ASN A 365 -15.32 11.11 -4.04
C ASN A 365 -16.57 11.77 -4.64
N SER A 366 -16.92 12.97 -4.16
CA SER A 366 -18.01 13.78 -4.69
C SER A 366 -17.67 14.52 -5.99
N TRP A 367 -16.45 14.36 -6.51
CA TRP A 367 -16.03 15.05 -7.71
C TRP A 367 -16.77 14.49 -8.94
N ASP A 368 -17.74 15.26 -9.41
CA ASP A 368 -18.44 15.07 -10.69
C ASP A 368 -17.81 15.97 -11.75
N ASP A 369 -17.51 15.40 -12.91
CA ASP A 369 -16.89 16.11 -14.05
C ASP A 369 -17.86 17.10 -14.71
N ASN A 370 -19.18 16.93 -14.48
CA ASN A 370 -20.23 17.80 -14.99
C ASN A 370 -20.61 18.93 -14.02
N MET A 371 -20.00 19.00 -12.83
CA MET A 371 -20.25 20.11 -11.92
C MET A 371 -19.71 21.39 -12.56
N ASP A 372 -20.62 22.32 -12.86
CA ASP A 372 -20.23 23.69 -13.17
C ASP A 372 -19.28 24.16 -12.05
N SER A 373 -18.13 24.69 -12.44
CA SER A 373 -17.12 25.24 -11.54
C SER A 373 -17.64 26.30 -10.56
N SER A 374 -18.89 26.76 -10.74
CA SER A 374 -19.63 27.64 -9.84
C SER A 374 -20.31 26.94 -8.65
N SER A 375 -20.35 25.61 -8.59
CA SER A 375 -20.92 24.89 -7.43
C SER A 375 -20.02 25.05 -6.20
N PRO A 376 -20.50 25.66 -5.10
CA PRO A 376 -19.67 25.96 -3.93
C PRO A 376 -19.15 24.70 -3.21
N ASN A 377 -19.68 23.52 -3.52
CA ASN A 377 -19.29 22.25 -2.89
C ASN A 377 -18.46 21.34 -3.80
N ALA A 378 -18.22 21.75 -5.06
CA ALA A 378 -17.41 20.96 -5.98
C ALA A 378 -15.93 21.33 -5.81
N HIS A 379 -15.19 20.50 -5.08
CA HIS A 379 -13.74 20.63 -5.03
C HIS A 379 -13.14 19.79 -6.17
N PRO A 380 -12.41 20.41 -7.13
CA PRO A 380 -11.69 19.64 -8.13
C PRO A 380 -10.53 18.88 -7.46
N PRO A 381 -9.95 17.88 -8.16
CA PRO A 381 -8.73 17.25 -7.69
C PRO A 381 -7.62 18.27 -7.47
N GLN A 382 -6.82 18.04 -6.43
CA GLN A 382 -5.75 18.94 -6.01
C GLN A 382 -4.41 18.20 -5.97
N VAL A 383 -3.35 18.89 -6.38
CA VAL A 383 -1.96 18.47 -6.16
C VAL A 383 -1.41 19.30 -5.01
N VAL A 384 -0.80 18.63 -4.04
CA VAL A 384 -0.23 19.25 -2.85
C VAL A 384 1.19 18.76 -2.64
N ASP A 385 2.06 19.64 -2.15
CA ASP A 385 3.40 19.26 -1.74
C ASP A 385 3.32 18.65 -0.33
N LEU A 386 3.70 17.39 -0.18
CA LEU A 386 3.73 16.70 1.11
C LEU A 386 5.08 16.88 1.81
N LEU A 387 6.17 16.86 1.05
CA LEU A 387 7.52 17.08 1.57
C LEU A 387 8.47 17.52 0.46
N GLN A 388 9.20 18.61 0.70
CA GLN A 388 10.32 19.02 -0.13
C GLN A 388 11.56 18.20 0.26
N HIS A 389 12.18 17.54 -0.70
CA HIS A 389 13.34 16.68 -0.48
C HIS A 389 14.21 16.64 -1.74
N GLU A 390 15.48 17.02 -1.65
CA GLU A 390 16.40 16.94 -2.78
C GLU A 390 17.11 15.58 -2.84
N LEU A 391 16.72 14.74 -3.80
CA LEU A 391 17.58 13.62 -4.22
C LEU A 391 18.76 14.20 -4.99
N LYS A 392 19.89 14.36 -4.30
CA LYS A 392 21.10 14.92 -4.91
C LYS A 392 21.53 14.10 -6.13
N ASN A 393 21.50 14.73 -7.31
CA ASN A 393 22.23 14.34 -8.53
C ASN A 393 21.97 12.94 -9.13
N GLN A 394 20.87 12.26 -8.82
CA GLN A 394 20.59 10.93 -9.37
C GLN A 394 19.68 11.04 -10.59
N THR A 395 20.26 11.38 -11.74
CA THR A 395 19.51 11.48 -13.00
C THR A 395 19.19 10.11 -13.62
N ASN A 396 19.80 9.04 -13.11
CA ASN A 396 19.65 7.68 -13.63
C ASN A 396 19.10 6.75 -12.54
N PHE A 397 17.78 6.75 -12.35
CA PHE A 397 17.06 5.87 -11.41
C PHE A 397 17.04 4.40 -11.83
N SER A 398 17.76 4.00 -12.88
CA SER A 398 17.62 2.68 -13.49
C SER A 398 18.32 1.56 -12.73
N ASP A 399 19.32 1.84 -11.89
CA ASP A 399 20.10 0.80 -11.20
C ASP A 399 20.33 1.15 -9.72
N GLY A 400 19.84 0.31 -8.80
CA GLY A 400 20.24 0.31 -7.39
C GLY A 400 19.36 1.05 -6.39
N PHE A 401 18.30 1.75 -6.82
CA PHE A 401 17.37 2.42 -5.91
C PHE A 401 16.28 1.48 -5.42
N SER A 402 16.09 1.42 -4.11
CA SER A 402 14.96 0.69 -3.53
C SER A 402 14.22 1.60 -2.55
N HIS A 403 12.92 1.78 -2.79
CA HIS A 403 12.10 2.69 -2.01
C HIS A 403 10.68 2.15 -1.82
N SER A 404 10.04 2.56 -0.73
CA SER A 404 8.64 2.29 -0.46
C SER A 404 7.99 3.52 0.14
N TYR A 405 6.90 3.95 -0.47
CA TYR A 405 6.12 5.11 -0.06
C TYR A 405 4.80 4.62 0.52
N GLY A 406 4.56 4.98 1.77
CA GLY A 406 3.29 4.82 2.47
C GLY A 406 2.44 6.09 2.36
N TYR A 407 1.48 6.22 3.27
CA TYR A 407 0.57 7.37 3.33
C TYR A 407 1.17 8.58 4.04
N HIS A 408 1.96 8.39 5.09
CA HIS A 408 2.64 9.46 5.83
C HIS A 408 4.16 9.31 5.84
N LYS A 409 4.67 8.14 5.47
CA LYS A 409 6.08 7.81 5.64
C LYS A 409 6.60 7.10 4.41
N ALA A 410 7.87 7.29 4.12
CA ALA A 410 8.54 6.53 3.07
C ALA A 410 9.94 6.15 3.50
N VAL A 411 10.43 5.04 2.99
CA VAL A 411 11.83 4.64 3.13
C VAL A 411 12.49 4.69 1.76
N LEU A 412 13.67 5.29 1.71
CA LEU A 412 14.51 5.44 0.54
C LEU A 412 15.86 4.81 0.84
N PHE A 413 16.26 3.83 0.04
CA PHE A 413 17.62 3.29 0.02
C PHE A 413 18.26 3.63 -1.32
N ALA A 414 19.23 4.53 -1.24
CA ALA A 414 20.16 4.91 -2.27
C ALA A 414 21.59 4.51 -1.84
N GLU A 415 22.52 4.46 -2.79
CA GLU A 415 23.93 4.17 -2.53
C GLU A 415 24.54 5.15 -1.51
N GLU A 416 24.20 6.43 -1.62
CA GLU A 416 24.75 7.50 -0.77
C GLU A 416 23.80 7.95 0.34
N SER A 417 22.51 7.59 0.28
CA SER A 417 21.51 8.07 1.23
C SER A 417 20.53 6.97 1.63
N LYS A 418 20.23 6.88 2.91
CA LYS A 418 19.28 5.90 3.43
C LYS A 418 18.37 6.67 4.34
N ASP A 419 17.27 7.13 3.78
CA ASP A 419 16.45 8.16 4.39
C ASP A 419 15.06 7.61 4.71
N LEU A 420 14.58 7.96 5.89
CA LEU A 420 13.20 7.82 6.28
C LEU A 420 12.55 9.19 6.12
N LEU A 421 11.60 9.27 5.21
CA LEU A 421 10.82 10.46 4.95
C LEU A 421 9.56 10.40 5.81
N GLN A 422 9.21 11.53 6.42
CA GLN A 422 7.90 11.75 7.02
C GLN A 422 7.26 12.97 6.38
N TYR A 423 5.98 12.84 6.07
CA TYR A 423 5.20 13.89 5.44
C TYR A 423 3.75 13.86 5.89
N SER A 424 3.08 15.01 5.73
CA SER A 424 1.73 15.24 6.21
C SER A 424 0.83 15.77 5.10
N TRP A 425 -0.43 15.41 5.16
CA TRP A 425 -1.48 15.93 4.29
C TRP A 425 -2.04 17.26 4.82
N PRO A 426 -2.66 18.07 3.94
CA PRO A 426 -3.22 19.37 4.34
C PRO A 426 -4.30 19.30 5.43
N ASP A 427 -5.03 18.20 5.54
CA ASP A 427 -6.08 18.00 6.54
C ASP A 427 -5.62 17.16 7.75
N ASP A 428 -4.33 16.83 7.85
CA ASP A 428 -3.80 16.17 9.03
C ASP A 428 -3.72 17.15 10.22
N PRO A 429 -3.82 16.63 11.46
CA PRO A 429 -3.63 17.45 12.65
C PRO A 429 -2.28 18.19 12.60
N PRO A 430 -2.19 19.44 13.13
CA PRO A 430 -0.96 20.23 13.11
C PRO A 430 0.26 19.51 13.72
N SER A 431 0.02 18.61 14.68
CA SER A 431 1.07 17.80 15.32
C SER A 431 1.84 16.91 14.34
N PHE A 432 1.26 16.54 13.20
CA PHE A 432 1.95 15.79 12.15
C PHE A 432 2.94 16.68 11.38
N ARG A 433 2.51 17.89 10.99
CA ARG A 433 3.30 18.83 10.16
C ARG A 433 4.58 19.34 10.83
N GLU A 434 4.60 19.47 12.15
CA GLU A 434 5.80 19.86 12.91
C GLU A 434 6.97 18.87 12.80
N GLN A 435 6.75 17.76 12.08
CA GLN A 435 7.62 16.61 12.02
C GLN A 435 7.97 16.21 10.58
N ASP A 436 7.43 16.92 9.58
CA ASP A 436 7.77 16.70 8.19
C ASP A 436 9.28 16.87 8.01
N GLY A 437 9.92 15.89 7.38
CA GLY A 437 11.37 15.89 7.28
C GLY A 437 11.95 14.63 6.70
N CYS A 438 13.26 14.72 6.45
CA CYS A 438 14.12 13.63 6.04
C CYS A 438 15.03 13.25 7.22
N PHE A 439 14.98 11.99 7.61
CA PHE A 439 15.73 11.46 8.76
C PHE A 439 16.68 10.37 8.30
N PRO A 440 17.95 10.39 8.75
CA PRO A 440 18.88 9.32 8.42
C PRO A 440 18.39 8.02 9.05
N THR A 441 18.33 6.96 8.25
CA THR A 441 18.06 5.61 8.76
C THR A 441 19.33 5.06 9.42
N PRO A 442 19.20 4.21 10.44
CA PRO A 442 20.35 3.59 11.14
C PRO A 442 21.08 2.54 10.29
N LEU A 443 20.73 2.37 9.02
CA LEU A 443 21.21 1.27 8.17
C LEU A 443 22.60 1.55 7.60
N VAL A 444 23.60 1.39 8.43
CA VAL A 444 25.00 1.47 8.00
C VAL A 444 25.34 0.17 7.24
N ASN A 445 25.65 0.27 5.93
CA ASN A 445 26.27 -0.78 5.07
C ASN A 445 25.40 -1.86 4.38
N TYR A 446 24.12 -1.62 4.06
CA TYR A 446 23.39 -2.56 3.20
C TYR A 446 23.17 -2.01 1.79
N ASP A 447 24.10 -2.29 0.89
CA ASP A 447 24.05 -1.85 -0.51
C ASP A 447 23.14 -2.74 -1.37
N ILE A 448 22.52 -3.77 -0.77
CA ILE A 448 21.86 -4.88 -1.49
C ILE A 448 20.54 -5.28 -0.79
N LEU A 449 19.83 -4.30 -0.24
CA LEU A 449 18.46 -4.54 0.21
C LEU A 449 17.52 -4.51 -0.99
N GLY A 450 16.95 -5.67 -1.30
CA GLY A 450 15.88 -5.77 -2.27
C GLY A 450 14.57 -5.29 -1.65
N TYR A 451 13.93 -4.32 -2.29
CA TYR A 451 12.53 -3.92 -2.09
C TYR A 451 12.13 -3.72 -0.62
N PRO A 452 12.58 -2.63 0.05
CA PRO A 452 12.07 -2.33 1.37
C PRO A 452 10.57 -2.11 1.30
N PHE A 453 9.88 -2.55 2.35
CA PHE A 453 8.47 -2.30 2.56
C PHE A 453 8.31 -1.57 3.89
N PHE A 454 7.68 -0.40 3.86
CA PHE A 454 7.32 0.31 5.07
C PHE A 454 5.90 -0.08 5.53
N ASN A 455 5.79 -0.70 6.69
CA ASN A 455 4.51 -1.01 7.31
C ASN A 455 4.11 0.09 8.31
N GLU A 456 3.21 0.98 7.90
CA GLU A 456 2.74 2.10 8.75
C GLU A 456 2.02 1.63 10.02
N SER A 457 1.31 0.49 9.96
CA SER A 457 0.54 0.01 11.12
C SER A 457 1.44 -0.48 12.24
N THR A 458 2.64 -0.95 11.92
CA THR A 458 3.61 -1.42 12.91
C THR A 458 4.81 -0.49 13.06
N ASN A 459 4.89 0.60 12.27
CA ASN A 459 6.10 1.42 12.11
C ASN A 459 7.36 0.58 11.93
N GLN A 460 7.28 -0.42 11.06
CA GLN A 460 8.37 -1.36 10.82
C GLN A 460 8.79 -1.28 9.36
N ILE A 461 10.10 -1.17 9.13
CA ILE A 461 10.67 -1.41 7.80
C ILE A 461 10.98 -2.90 7.71
N VAL A 462 10.50 -3.55 6.65
CA VAL A 462 10.82 -4.93 6.34
C VAL A 462 11.54 -4.98 5.00
N ALA A 463 12.71 -5.60 4.96
CA ALA A 463 13.49 -5.75 3.74
C ALA A 463 14.04 -7.17 3.61
N TYR A 464 14.37 -7.57 2.38
CA TYR A 464 15.02 -8.85 2.12
C TYR A 464 16.47 -8.64 1.68
N ASP A 465 17.40 -9.24 2.42
CA ASP A 465 18.82 -9.27 2.08
C ASP A 465 19.07 -10.49 1.16
N HIS A 466 19.30 -10.22 -0.12
CA HIS A 466 19.51 -11.27 -1.13
C HIS A 466 20.83 -12.02 -0.93
N GLN A 467 21.84 -11.39 -0.33
CA GLN A 467 23.15 -12.02 -0.13
C GLN A 467 23.15 -12.89 1.13
N ALA A 468 22.62 -12.36 2.23
CA ALA A 468 22.53 -13.10 3.49
C ALA A 468 21.40 -14.13 3.48
N HIS A 469 20.45 -13.99 2.57
CA HIS A 469 19.18 -14.70 2.57
C HIS A 469 18.42 -14.52 3.89
N GLU A 470 18.30 -13.29 4.37
CA GLU A 470 17.64 -12.94 5.63
C GLU A 470 16.55 -11.89 5.41
N TYR A 471 15.48 -11.96 6.19
CA TYR A 471 14.59 -10.82 6.40
C TYR A 471 15.19 -9.91 7.46
N LEU A 472 15.18 -8.61 7.16
CA LEU A 472 15.52 -7.54 8.08
C LEU A 472 14.23 -6.87 8.53
N PHE A 473 14.01 -6.82 9.83
CA PHE A 473 12.92 -6.07 10.45
C PHE A 473 13.52 -4.95 11.28
N ILE A 474 13.08 -3.73 11.04
CA ILE A 474 13.57 -2.55 11.75
C ILE A 474 12.36 -1.91 12.41
N ASP A 475 12.26 -2.10 13.72
CA ASP A 475 11.26 -1.42 14.52
C ASP A 475 11.72 0.03 14.76
N LEU A 476 10.90 0.99 14.31
CA LEU A 476 11.15 2.42 14.46
C LEU A 476 10.68 2.96 15.81
#